data_AF-A0A509LME1-F1
#
_entry.id   AF-A0A509LME1-F1
#
_cell.length_a   1.000
_cell.length_b   1.000
_cell.length_c   1.000
_cell.angle_alpha   90.00
_cell.angle_beta   90.00
_cell.angle_gamma   90.00
#
_symmetry.space_group_name_H-M   'P 1'
#
loop_
_entity.id
_entity.type
_entity.pdbx_description
1 polymer ?
#
loop_
_entity_poly.entity_id
_entity_poly.type
_entity_poly.pdbx_seq_one_letter_code
_entity_poly.pdbx_strand_id
1 'polypeptide(L)' 'MAYIYLLNLYKIIDEKLNKAKKCVDNTSNEPEKTKFQQGRIQALTEFKEFLTNNLNSKLPRRIRQQLKEHQ' A
#
# COMPACT_ATOMS: atom_id res chain seq x y z
N MET A 1 1.52 20.78 6.64
CA MET A 1 2.79 20.13 6.24
C MET A 1 2.87 18.66 6.62
N ALA A 2 2.65 18.24 7.87
CA ALA A 2 2.75 16.82 8.28
C ALA A 2 1.87 15.83 7.48
N TYR A 3 0.64 16.22 7.10
CA TYR A 3 -0.30 15.33 6.39
C TYR A 3 0.09 15.02 4.94
N ILE A 4 0.88 15.89 4.30
CA ILE A 4 1.34 15.68 2.92
C ILE A 4 2.28 14.47 2.87
N TYR A 5 3.15 14.32 3.87
CA TYR A 5 4.05 13.16 3.98
C TYR A 5 3.28 11.86 4.18
N LEU A 6 2.25 11.86 5.02
CA LEU A 6 1.41 10.67 5.24
C LEU A 6 0.61 10.31 3.97
N LEU A 7 0.07 11.31 3.26
CA LEU A 7 -0.61 11.08 1.98
C LEU A 7 0.35 10.54 0.92
N ASN A 8 1.54 11.11 0.81
CA ASN A 8 2.57 10.62 -0.12
C ASN A 8 3.00 9.20 0.23
N LEU A 9 3.10 8.88 1.53
CA LEU A 9 3.41 7.52 1.98
C LEU A 9 2.34 6.52 1.54
N TYR A 10 1.05 6.84 1.71
CA TYR A 10 -0.04 6.00 1.19
C TYR A 10 0.06 5.77 -0.32
N LYS A 11 0.28 6.85 -1.10
CA LYS A 11 0.46 6.73 -2.55
C LYS A 11 1.62 5.82 -2.93
N ILE A 12 2.77 5.98 -2.27
CA ILE A 12 3.95 5.14 -2.52
C ILE A 12 3.65 3.67 -2.20
N ILE A 13 2.96 3.39 -1.10
CA ILE A 13 2.58 2.02 -0.73
C ILE A 13 1.67 1.41 -1.80
N ASP A 14 0.65 2.16 -2.25
CA ASP A 14 -0.27 1.70 -3.29
C ASP A 14 0.42 1.46 -4.63
N GLU A 15 1.34 2.35 -5.03
CA GLU A 15 2.17 2.16 -6.22
C GLU A 15 3.03 0.91 -6.12
N LYS A 16 3.64 0.65 -4.96
CA LYS A 16 4.49 -0.52 -4.73
C LYS A 16 3.67 -1.81 -4.69
N LEU A 17 2.48 -1.79 -4.09
CA LEU A 17 1.53 -2.90 -4.09
C LEU A 17 1.09 -3.25 -5.51
N ASN A 18 0.69 -2.25 -6.29
CA ASN A 18 0.28 -2.46 -7.68
C ASN A 18 1.43 -3.01 -8.54
N LYS A 19 2.66 -2.53 -8.33
CA LYS A 19 3.84 -3.09 -9.01
C LYS A 19 4.09 -4.55 -8.60
N ALA A 20 4.03 -4.87 -7.32
CA ALA A 20 4.25 -6.24 -6.84
C ALA A 20 3.17 -7.21 -7.35
N LYS A 21 1.89 -6.81 -7.36
CA LYS A 21 0.78 -7.58 -7.94
C LYS A 21 0.99 -7.84 -9.43
N LYS A 22 1.30 -6.81 -10.22
CA LYS A 22 1.64 -6.96 -11.65
C LYS A 22 2.84 -7.89 -11.87
N CYS A 23 3.84 -7.86 -10.99
CA CYS A 23 4.96 -8.79 -11.06
C CYS A 23 4.48 -10.23 -10.80
N VAL A 24 3.63 -10.49 -9.81
CA VAL A 24 3.06 -11.83 -9.59
C VAL A 24 2.34 -12.32 -10.85
N ASP A 25 1.49 -11.49 -11.45
CA ASP A 25 0.73 -11.84 -12.65
C ASP A 25 1.63 -12.19 -13.85
N ASN A 26 2.78 -11.50 -13.98
CA ASN A 26 3.72 -11.70 -15.09
C ASN A 26 4.76 -12.81 -14.85
N THR A 27 5.03 -13.20 -13.60
CA THR A 27 6.16 -14.10 -13.26
C THR A 27 5.73 -15.55 -13.02
N SER A 28 4.60 -15.98 -13.63
CA SER A 28 3.94 -17.28 -13.42
C SER A 28 4.85 -18.53 -13.53
N ASN A 29 6.05 -18.41 -14.13
CA ASN A 29 6.95 -19.54 -14.35
C ASN A 29 8.13 -19.63 -13.36
N GLU A 30 8.28 -18.68 -12.43
CA GLU A 30 9.34 -18.72 -11.41
C GLU A 30 8.76 -18.72 -9.98
N PRO A 31 8.75 -19.87 -9.30
CA PRO A 31 8.09 -20.01 -8.00
C PRO A 31 8.77 -19.18 -6.89
N GLU A 32 10.10 -19.01 -6.95
CA GLU A 32 10.85 -18.21 -5.97
C GLU A 32 10.54 -16.71 -6.10
N LYS A 33 10.54 -16.18 -7.33
CA LYS A 33 10.15 -14.79 -7.58
C LYS A 33 8.70 -14.55 -7.15
N THR A 34 7.82 -15.51 -7.38
CA THR A 34 6.41 -15.41 -6.95
C THR A 34 6.30 -15.34 -5.44
N LYS A 35 6.98 -16.23 -4.69
CA LYS A 35 7.02 -16.18 -3.21
C LYS A 35 7.58 -14.86 -2.69
N PHE A 36 8.65 -14.35 -3.32
CA PHE A 36 9.23 -13.06 -2.95
C PHE A 36 8.23 -11.90 -3.14
N GLN A 37 7.54 -11.83 -4.29
CA GLN A 37 6.54 -10.79 -4.53
C GLN A 37 5.33 -10.93 -3.60
N GLN A 38 4.89 -12.15 -3.29
CA GLN A 38 3.84 -12.41 -2.30
C GLN A 38 4.22 -11.89 -0.92
N GLY A 39 5.44 -12.17 -0.44
CA GLY A 39 5.95 -11.63 0.83
C GLY A 39 5.99 -10.09 0.84
N ARG A 40 6.36 -9.47 -0.28
CA ARG A 40 6.31 -8.01 -0.43
C ARG A 40 4.89 -7.47 -0.38
N ILE A 41 3.94 -8.13 -1.04
CA ILE A 41 2.52 -7.75 -0.99
C ILE A 41 2.02 -7.83 0.45
N GLN A 42 2.32 -8.92 1.16
CA GLN A 42 1.93 -9.10 2.55
C GLN A 42 2.49 -7.97 3.43
N ALA A 43 3.80 -7.74 3.42
CA ALA A 43 4.44 -6.71 4.25
C ALA A 43 3.89 -5.30 3.95
N LEU A 44 3.66 -4.97 2.68
CA LEU A 44 3.09 -3.67 2.29
C LEU A 44 1.62 -3.53 2.73
N THR A 45 0.86 -4.63 2.71
CA THR A 45 -0.53 -4.64 3.16
C THR A 45 -0.62 -4.46 4.67
N GLU A 46 0.16 -5.23 5.43
CA GLU A 46 0.27 -5.08 6.89
C GLU A 46 0.71 -3.67 7.29
N PHE A 47 1.68 -3.09 6.56
CA PHE A 47 2.11 -1.73 6.80
C PHE A 47 1.00 -0.71 6.49
N LYS A 48 0.25 -0.88 5.40
CA LYS A 48 -0.90 -0.02 5.06
C LYS A 48 -1.98 -0.10 6.14
N GLU A 49 -2.27 -1.29 6.65
CA GLU A 49 -3.22 -1.51 7.75
C GLU A 49 -2.76 -0.83 9.04
N PHE A 50 -1.47 -0.96 9.39
CA PHE A 50 -0.89 -0.28 10.55
C PHE A 50 -1.08 1.24 10.45
N LEU A 51 -0.75 1.85 9.30
CA LEU A 51 -0.93 3.29 9.08
C LEU A 51 -2.42 3.66 9.18
N THR A 52 -3.29 2.85 8.61
CA THR A 52 -4.75 3.06 8.61
C THR A 52 -5.30 3.07 10.03
N ASN A 53 -4.90 2.09 10.85
CA ASN A 53 -5.40 1.92 12.21
C ASN A 53 -4.84 2.98 13.17
N ASN A 54 -3.59 3.43 12.98
CA ASN A 54 -2.92 4.31 13.93
C ASN A 54 -2.89 5.79 13.53
N LEU A 55 -2.96 6.11 12.23
CA LEU A 55 -2.68 7.45 11.71
C LEU A 55 -3.83 8.05 10.91
N ASN A 56 -4.83 7.29 10.45
CA ASN A 56 -5.97 7.89 9.74
C ASN A 56 -6.77 8.85 10.60
N SER A 57 -6.90 8.59 11.90
CA SER A 57 -7.57 9.51 12.83
C SER A 57 -6.94 10.91 12.84
N LYS A 58 -5.63 11.00 12.58
CA LYS A 58 -4.87 12.25 12.52
C LYS A 58 -5.07 12.99 11.21
N LEU A 59 -5.55 12.35 10.14
CA LEU A 59 -5.79 13.00 8.86
C LEU A 59 -7.03 13.89 8.88
N PRO A 60 -7.00 15.08 8.25
CA PRO A 60 -8.18 15.89 8.02
C PRO A 60 -9.30 15.09 7.32
N ARG A 61 -10.56 15.37 7.68
CA ARG A 61 -11.74 14.65 7.15
C ARG A 61 -11.77 14.56 5.62
N ARG A 62 -11.42 15.66 4.92
CA ARG A 62 -11.37 15.71 3.45
C ARG A 62 -10.39 14.67 2.87
N ILE A 63 -9.23 14.49 3.50
CA ILE A 63 -8.21 13.53 3.06
C ILE A 63 -8.65 12.09 3.37
N ARG A 64 -9.30 11.87 4.51
CA ARG A 64 -9.87 10.55 4.84
C ARG A 64 -10.90 10.09 3.82
N GLN A 65 -11.72 11.00 3.29
CA GLN A 65 -12.70 10.68 2.25
C GLN A 65 -12.02 10.24 0.95
N GLN A 66 -10.99 10.97 0.52
CA GLN A 66 -10.18 10.61 -0.65
C GLN A 66 -9.53 9.22 -0.50
N LEU A 67 -9.05 8.87 0.69
CA LEU A 67 -8.47 7.54 0.93
C LEU A 67 -9.53 6.41 0.90
N LYS A 68 -10.76 6.67 1.34
CA LYS A 68 -11.86 5.69 1.27
C LYS A 68 -12.34 5.41 -0.16
N GLU A 69 -12.25 6.41 -1.05
CA GLU A 69 -12.65 6.27 -2.46
C GLU A 69 -11.62 5.46 -3.29
N HIS A 70 -10.40 5.29 -2.77
CA HIS A 70 -9.30 4.55 -3.40
C HIS A 70 -8.98 3.18 -2.75
N GLN A 71 -9.78 2.76 -1.76
CA GLN A 71 -9.73 1.42 -1.17
C GLN A 71 -10.69 0.48 -1.87
#